data_AF-D5KLC6-F1
#
_entry.id   AF-D5KLC6-F1
#
_cell.length_a   1.000
_cell.length_b   1.000
_cell.length_c   1.000
_cell.angle_alpha   90.00
_cell.angle_beta   90.00
_cell.angle_gamma   90.00
#
_symmetry.space_group_name_H-M   'P 1'
#
loop_
_entity.id
_entity.type
_entity.pdbx_description
1 polymer ?
#
loop_
_entity_poly.entity_id
_entity_poly.type
_entity_poly.pdbx_seq_one_letter_code
_entity_poly.pdbx_strand_id
1 'polypeptide(L)'
;MQTTLISTSAHIAGSISQWDKAADIIARSLVASDDFPVVFGAHFTEAEIVEIIKAAPHSLADALQALYGELARRLGKRECGDKSPDDLLSIRKLEQIGLLNTSIRFVHIVRDVRGSVASLLNVDWAPAGIEQCFPRIWNYTNLHLYYALKDQTNYLLVRYEDFVSQPEATLRRLTAFLDVPFLESMLDASRRGPELRSDPSHRNLAQPFMPDRIEAWRRQLPQEVVKHCESSAQEGLQTFCYT
;
A
#
# COMPACT_ATOMS: atom_id res chain seq x y z
N MET A 1 8.96 -4.79 -3.64
CA MET A 1 8.85 -5.68 -2.48
C MET A 1 7.55 -5.39 -1.78
N GLN A 2 6.84 -6.42 -1.35
CA GLN A 2 5.61 -6.33 -0.59
C GLN A 2 5.97 -6.81 0.80
N THR A 3 5.83 -5.94 1.79
CA THR A 3 6.15 -6.29 3.18
C THR A 3 4.86 -6.62 3.91
N THR A 4 4.98 -7.31 5.04
CA THR A 4 3.84 -7.52 5.96
C THR A 4 4.08 -6.85 7.31
N LEU A 5 4.96 -5.85 7.34
CA LEU A 5 5.46 -5.24 8.55
C LEU A 5 4.35 -4.53 9.33
N ILE A 6 3.59 -3.66 8.66
CA ILE A 6 2.55 -2.86 9.33
C ILE A 6 1.42 -3.76 9.80
N SER A 7 0.90 -4.63 8.93
CA SER A 7 -0.14 -5.61 9.29
C SER A 7 0.28 -6.52 10.45
N THR A 8 1.47 -7.13 10.41
CA THR A 8 1.97 -7.99 11.51
C THR A 8 2.09 -7.20 12.81
N SER A 9 2.69 -6.01 12.75
CA SER A 9 2.85 -5.15 13.93
C SER A 9 1.50 -4.70 14.51
N ALA A 10 0.51 -4.46 13.65
CA ALA A 10 -0.84 -4.09 14.06
C ALA A 10 -1.56 -5.22 14.81
N HIS A 11 -1.37 -6.47 14.39
CA HIS A 11 -1.91 -7.62 15.13
C HIS A 11 -1.26 -7.79 16.49
N ILE A 12 0.06 -7.59 16.60
CA ILE A 12 0.77 -7.62 17.88
C ILE A 12 0.28 -6.50 18.79
N ALA A 13 0.28 -5.25 18.31
CA ALA A 13 -0.17 -4.08 19.07
C ALA A 13 -1.64 -4.21 19.53
N GLY A 14 -2.51 -4.74 18.67
CA GLY A 14 -3.93 -4.93 19.00
C GLY A 14 -4.23 -6.13 19.89
N SER A 15 -3.22 -6.94 20.24
CA SER A 15 -3.37 -8.14 21.09
C SER A 15 -2.70 -7.98 22.46
N ILE A 16 -1.92 -6.92 22.68
CA ILE A 16 -1.14 -6.70 23.90
C ILE A 16 -1.46 -5.32 24.46
N SER A 17 -2.13 -5.27 25.61
CA SER A 17 -2.60 -4.01 26.20
C SER A 17 -1.49 -3.10 26.75
N GLN A 18 -0.30 -3.64 27.04
CA GLN A 18 0.85 -2.86 27.54
C GLN A 18 1.78 -2.55 26.38
N TRP A 19 1.88 -1.28 26.00
CA TRP A 19 2.66 -0.84 24.84
C TRP A 19 4.12 -1.28 24.89
N ASP A 20 4.82 -1.12 26.02
CA ASP A 20 6.24 -1.52 26.15
C ASP A 20 6.48 -3.01 25.81
N LYS A 21 5.52 -3.87 26.16
CA LYS A 21 5.57 -5.30 25.82
C LYS A 21 5.27 -5.54 24.34
N ALA A 22 4.29 -4.82 23.79
CA ALA A 22 3.97 -4.89 22.37
C ALA A 22 5.16 -4.43 21.52
N ALA A 23 5.75 -3.28 21.86
CA ALA A 23 6.92 -2.70 21.20
C ALA A 23 8.13 -3.64 21.23
N ASP A 24 8.40 -4.32 22.36
CA ASP A 24 9.48 -5.32 22.43
C ASP A 24 9.26 -6.49 21.47
N ILE A 25 8.03 -7.00 21.35
CA ILE A 25 7.70 -8.10 20.43
C ILE A 25 7.71 -7.63 18.97
N ILE A 26 7.16 -6.44 18.69
CA ILE A 26 7.20 -5.83 17.35
C ILE A 26 8.65 -5.66 16.90
N ALA A 27 9.51 -5.10 17.75
CA ALA A 27 10.92 -4.90 17.45
C ALA A 27 11.62 -6.23 17.11
N ARG A 28 11.45 -7.26 17.94
CA ARG A 28 12.02 -8.60 17.69
C ARG A 28 11.47 -9.24 16.42
N SER A 29 10.17 -9.12 16.18
CA SER A 29 9.52 -9.65 14.99
C SER A 29 10.02 -8.96 13.72
N LEU A 30 10.27 -7.66 13.78
CA LEU A 30 10.77 -6.89 12.65
C LEU A 30 12.19 -7.34 12.30
N VAL A 31 13.11 -7.38 13.25
CA VAL A 31 14.51 -7.79 12.99
C VAL A 31 14.63 -9.26 12.57
N ALA A 32 13.73 -10.12 13.03
CA ALA A 32 13.68 -11.53 12.64
C ALA A 32 12.97 -11.79 11.32
N SER A 33 12.36 -10.78 10.68
CA SER A 33 11.61 -10.96 9.43
C SER A 33 12.53 -11.11 8.22
N ASP A 34 12.06 -11.86 7.22
CA ASP A 34 12.75 -11.95 5.92
C ASP A 34 12.79 -10.60 5.18
N ASP A 35 11.91 -9.67 5.54
CA ASP A 35 11.88 -8.31 5.01
C ASP A 35 13.02 -7.44 5.55
N PHE A 36 13.51 -7.69 6.78
CA PHE A 36 14.49 -6.81 7.45
C PHE A 36 15.78 -6.64 6.64
N PRO A 37 16.49 -7.70 6.21
CA PRO A 37 17.75 -7.55 5.47
C PRO A 37 17.60 -6.72 4.20
N VAL A 38 16.42 -6.75 3.57
CA VAL A 38 16.20 -6.08 2.28
C VAL A 38 15.67 -4.66 2.44
N VAL A 39 14.81 -4.41 3.42
CA VAL A 39 14.16 -3.10 3.61
C VAL A 39 14.98 -2.20 4.53
N PHE A 40 15.49 -2.74 5.64
CA PHE A 40 16.14 -1.95 6.69
C PHE A 40 17.62 -2.29 6.88
N GLY A 41 18.07 -3.50 6.54
CA GLY A 41 19.42 -3.99 6.84
C GLY A 41 20.55 -3.20 6.18
N ALA A 42 20.27 -2.51 5.06
CA ALA A 42 21.22 -1.59 4.43
C ALA A 42 21.37 -0.24 5.18
N HIS A 43 20.42 0.08 6.07
CA HIS A 43 20.30 1.39 6.72
C HIS A 43 20.36 1.32 8.23
N PHE A 44 20.08 0.16 8.84
CA PHE A 44 19.99 -0.04 10.28
C PHE A 44 20.65 -1.35 10.69
N THR A 45 21.27 -1.33 11.87
CA THR A 45 21.55 -2.55 12.63
C THR A 45 20.28 -3.04 13.32
N GLU A 46 20.23 -4.32 13.69
CA GLU A 46 19.11 -4.87 14.45
C GLU A 46 18.90 -4.13 15.79
N ALA A 47 19.99 -3.79 16.48
CA ALA A 47 19.95 -3.08 17.76
C ALA A 47 19.31 -1.69 17.61
N GLU A 48 19.62 -0.96 16.55
CA GLU A 48 19.03 0.36 16.29
C GLU A 48 17.52 0.28 16.05
N ILE A 49 17.04 -0.71 15.29
CA ILE A 49 15.59 -0.91 15.12
C ILE A 49 14.92 -1.17 16.47
N VAL A 50 15.52 -2.04 17.29
CA VAL A 50 14.98 -2.37 18.61
C VAL A 50 14.91 -1.12 19.49
N GLU A 51 15.95 -0.30 19.49
CA GLU A 51 15.97 0.97 20.24
C GLU A 51 14.91 1.94 19.75
N ILE A 52 14.80 2.16 18.43
CA ILE A 52 13.82 3.08 17.83
C ILE A 52 12.39 2.68 18.19
N ILE A 53 12.04 1.40 18.00
CA ILE A 53 10.68 0.91 18.24
C ILE A 53 10.33 0.94 19.73
N LYS A 54 11.28 0.60 20.63
CA LYS A 54 11.03 0.60 22.08
C LYS A 54 11.03 2.00 22.68
N ALA A 55 11.73 2.95 22.07
CA ALA A 55 11.68 4.35 22.48
C ALA A 55 10.40 5.06 22.02
N ALA A 56 9.66 4.48 21.06
CA ALA A 56 8.40 5.05 20.60
C ALA A 56 7.38 5.06 21.77
N PRO A 57 6.77 6.21 22.08
CA PRO A 57 6.19 6.40 23.40
C PRO A 57 4.84 5.69 23.60
N HIS A 58 3.92 5.66 22.63
CA HIS A 58 2.53 5.28 22.96
C HIS A 58 1.74 4.47 21.94
N SER A 59 2.23 4.24 20.71
CA SER A 59 1.43 3.53 19.69
C SER A 59 2.25 3.00 18.51
N LEU A 60 1.63 2.11 17.71
CA LEU A 60 2.21 1.68 16.44
C LEU A 60 2.43 2.86 15.49
N ALA A 61 1.57 3.88 15.53
CA ALA A 61 1.73 5.06 14.70
C ALA A 61 3.03 5.81 15.04
N ASP A 62 3.31 5.98 16.34
CA ASP A 62 4.54 6.63 16.81
C ASP A 62 5.78 5.80 16.43
N ALA A 63 5.69 4.48 16.54
CA ALA A 63 6.78 3.57 16.16
C ALA A 63 7.09 3.66 14.66
N LEU A 64 6.06 3.67 13.81
CA LEU A 64 6.22 3.85 12.36
C LEU A 64 6.79 5.23 12.04
N GLN A 65 6.30 6.30 12.68
CA GLN A 65 6.82 7.65 12.47
C GLN A 65 8.29 7.77 12.89
N ALA A 66 8.68 7.18 14.02
CA ALA A 66 10.07 7.16 14.47
C ALA A 66 10.96 6.38 13.49
N LEU A 67 10.53 5.18 13.06
CA LEU A 67 11.29 4.33 12.14
C LEU A 67 11.45 4.96 10.76
N TYR A 68 10.35 5.35 10.11
CA TYR A 68 10.41 5.95 8.77
C TYR A 68 11.00 7.35 8.79
N GLY A 69 10.83 8.11 9.89
CA GLY A 69 11.48 9.41 10.08
C GLY A 69 13.01 9.29 10.16
N GLU A 70 13.52 8.32 10.92
CA GLU A 70 14.95 8.04 10.99
C GLU A 70 15.49 7.50 9.65
N LEU A 71 14.73 6.64 8.95
CA LEU A 71 15.10 6.16 7.62
C LEU A 71 15.20 7.32 6.62
N ALA A 72 14.22 8.25 6.64
CA ALA A 72 14.24 9.45 5.81
C ALA A 72 15.48 10.29 6.10
N ARG A 73 15.83 10.50 7.37
CA ARG A 73 17.04 11.22 7.79
C ARG A 73 18.30 10.56 7.24
N ARG A 74 18.45 9.24 7.36
CA ARG A 74 19.62 8.49 6.86
C ARG A 74 19.75 8.54 5.34
N LEU A 75 18.62 8.54 4.63
CA LEU A 75 18.57 8.64 3.17
C LEU A 75 18.69 10.08 2.64
N GLY A 76 18.77 11.08 3.53
CA GLY A 76 18.73 12.50 3.14
C GLY A 76 17.43 12.88 2.42
N LYS A 77 16.30 12.27 2.82
CA LYS A 77 14.96 12.53 2.27
C LYS A 77 14.13 13.30 3.29
N ARG A 78 13.11 14.02 2.79
CA ARG A 78 12.15 14.75 3.64
C ARG A 78 11.23 13.79 4.40
N GLU A 79 10.79 12.73 3.72
CA GLU A 79 9.80 11.77 4.20
C GLU A 79 10.10 10.39 3.59
N CYS A 80 9.74 9.34 4.33
CA CYS A 80 9.66 7.97 3.85
C CYS A 80 8.30 7.38 4.25
N GLY A 81 7.87 6.35 3.54
CA GLY A 81 6.63 5.66 3.84
C GLY A 81 6.64 4.24 3.32
N ASP A 82 5.56 3.52 3.61
CA ASP A 82 5.37 2.14 3.18
C ASP A 82 4.42 2.04 1.98
N LYS A 83 4.66 1.04 1.11
CA LYS A 83 3.74 0.65 0.05
C LYS A 83 3.60 -0.86 0.01
N SER A 84 2.69 -1.37 0.83
CA SER A 84 2.35 -2.80 0.91
C SER A 84 0.84 -3.01 0.70
N PRO A 85 0.41 -3.54 -0.46
CA PRO A 85 -1.01 -3.76 -0.75
C PRO A 85 -1.72 -4.66 0.27
N ASP A 86 -1.01 -5.62 0.89
CA ASP A 86 -1.59 -6.57 1.85
C ASP A 86 -2.02 -5.96 3.17
N ASP A 87 -1.55 -4.75 3.52
CA ASP A 87 -1.97 -4.12 4.78
C ASP A 87 -3.48 -3.89 4.83
N LEU A 88 -4.11 -3.69 3.67
CA LEU A 88 -5.57 -3.57 3.56
C LEU A 88 -6.31 -4.86 3.95
N LEU A 89 -5.69 -6.04 3.86
CA LEU A 89 -6.28 -7.28 4.37
C LEU A 89 -6.44 -7.25 5.89
N SER A 90 -5.68 -6.39 6.58
CA SER A 90 -5.75 -6.17 8.01
C SER A 90 -6.49 -4.88 8.40
N ILE A 91 -7.28 -4.27 7.49
CA ILE A 91 -7.90 -2.94 7.69
C ILE A 91 -8.65 -2.80 9.02
N ARG A 92 -9.39 -3.84 9.45
CA ARG A 92 -10.09 -3.84 10.75
C ARG A 92 -9.15 -3.76 11.93
N LYS A 93 -7.99 -4.40 11.84
CA LYS A 93 -6.97 -4.33 12.88
C LYS A 93 -6.32 -2.95 12.90
N LEU A 94 -6.00 -2.40 11.73
CA LEU A 94 -5.45 -1.03 11.61
C LEU A 94 -6.39 0.02 12.22
N GLU A 95 -7.70 -0.10 11.95
CA GLU A 95 -8.72 0.73 12.59
C GLU A 95 -8.81 0.50 14.10
N GLN A 96 -8.87 -0.77 14.54
CA GLN A 96 -9.00 -1.14 15.95
C GLN A 96 -7.89 -0.53 16.83
N ILE A 97 -6.65 -0.53 16.33
CA ILE A 97 -5.50 0.03 17.07
C ILE A 97 -5.39 1.57 16.93
N GLY A 98 -6.34 2.19 16.23
CA GLY A 98 -6.40 3.64 16.02
C GLY A 98 -5.44 4.17 14.95
N LEU A 99 -4.80 3.32 14.14
CA LEU A 99 -3.81 3.76 13.15
C LEU A 99 -4.41 4.73 12.12
N LEU A 100 -5.66 4.50 11.71
CA LEU A 100 -6.38 5.34 10.77
C LEU A 100 -6.70 6.75 11.34
N ASN A 101 -6.71 6.90 12.66
CA ASN A 101 -7.00 8.15 13.36
C ASN A 101 -5.73 8.86 13.85
N THR A 102 -4.69 8.89 13.01
CA THR A 102 -3.38 9.46 13.34
C THR A 102 -3.00 10.57 12.36
N SER A 103 -1.87 11.23 12.58
CA SER A 103 -1.30 12.19 11.62
C SER A 103 -0.66 11.55 10.38
N ILE A 104 -0.61 10.21 10.30
CA ILE A 104 -0.08 9.51 9.12
C ILE A 104 -0.95 9.84 7.91
N ARG A 105 -0.30 10.12 6.77
CA ARG A 105 -0.98 10.41 5.50
C ARG A 105 -1.22 9.12 4.74
N PHE A 106 -2.46 8.93 4.26
CA PHE A 106 -2.88 7.77 3.50
C PHE A 106 -3.11 8.14 2.04
N VAL A 107 -2.32 7.55 1.14
CA VAL A 107 -2.59 7.59 -0.31
C VAL A 107 -3.28 6.29 -0.69
N HIS A 108 -4.59 6.36 -0.89
CA HIS A 108 -5.40 5.20 -1.26
C HIS A 108 -5.49 5.11 -2.78
N ILE A 109 -4.77 4.15 -3.36
CA ILE A 109 -4.84 3.87 -4.79
C ILE A 109 -5.88 2.79 -5.04
N VAL A 110 -6.96 3.14 -5.73
CA VAL A 110 -7.99 2.21 -6.18
C VAL A 110 -7.86 1.96 -7.68
N ARG A 111 -8.07 0.72 -8.11
CA ARG A 111 -8.14 0.31 -9.52
C ARG A 111 -9.41 -0.50 -9.72
N ASP A 112 -10.01 -0.43 -10.91
CA ASP A 112 -11.14 -1.28 -11.29
C ASP A 112 -10.87 -2.74 -10.91
N VAL A 113 -11.81 -3.38 -10.20
CA VAL A 113 -11.67 -4.76 -9.74
C VAL A 113 -11.46 -5.74 -10.90
N ARG A 114 -12.07 -5.48 -12.07
CA ARG A 114 -11.93 -6.31 -13.28
C ARG A 114 -10.52 -6.17 -13.84
N GLY A 115 -9.99 -4.95 -13.88
CA GLY A 115 -8.60 -4.68 -14.23
C GLY A 115 -7.60 -5.31 -13.25
N SER A 116 -7.94 -5.35 -11.97
CA SER A 116 -7.13 -5.95 -10.91
C SER A 116 -7.11 -7.48 -11.02
N VAL A 117 -8.28 -8.12 -11.19
CA VAL A 117 -8.39 -9.58 -11.41
C VAL A 117 -7.65 -10.00 -12.68
N ALA A 118 -7.82 -9.28 -13.79
CA ALA A 118 -7.08 -9.56 -15.03
C ALA A 118 -5.56 -9.48 -14.82
N SER A 119 -5.09 -8.55 -13.99
CA SER A 119 -3.67 -8.46 -13.63
C SER A 119 -3.21 -9.63 -12.76
N LEU A 120 -4.01 -10.03 -11.76
CA LEU A 120 -3.67 -11.11 -10.83
C LEU A 120 -3.63 -12.48 -11.51
N LEU A 121 -4.46 -12.71 -12.52
CA LEU A 121 -4.44 -13.95 -13.30
C LEU A 121 -3.20 -14.10 -14.21
N ASN A 122 -2.37 -13.07 -14.32
CA ASN A 122 -1.17 -13.06 -15.17
C ASN A 122 0.15 -13.03 -14.35
N VAL A 123 0.11 -13.32 -13.05
CA VAL A 123 1.29 -13.39 -12.18
C VAL A 123 1.38 -14.72 -11.46
N ASP A 124 2.58 -15.26 -11.32
CA ASP A 124 2.80 -16.62 -10.80
C ASP A 124 2.61 -16.76 -9.28
N TRP A 125 2.63 -15.64 -8.55
CA TRP A 125 2.48 -15.62 -7.10
C TRP A 125 1.01 -15.56 -6.64
N ALA A 126 0.07 -15.25 -7.54
CA ALA A 126 -1.34 -15.17 -7.18
C ALA A 126 -1.89 -16.58 -6.91
N PRO A 127 -2.70 -16.77 -5.85
CA PRO A 127 -3.32 -18.07 -5.58
C PRO A 127 -4.20 -18.55 -6.74
N ALA A 128 -4.23 -19.86 -6.97
CA ALA A 128 -5.17 -20.45 -7.93
C ALA A 128 -6.62 -20.14 -7.51
N GLY A 129 -7.45 -19.70 -8.46
CA GLY A 129 -8.84 -19.33 -8.19
C GLY A 129 -9.00 -17.97 -7.50
N ILE A 130 -7.97 -17.10 -7.50
CA ILE A 130 -8.01 -15.77 -6.87
C ILE A 130 -9.21 -14.94 -7.35
N GLU A 131 -9.63 -15.10 -8.61
CA GLU A 131 -10.79 -14.42 -9.19
C GLU A 131 -12.11 -14.74 -8.47
N GLN A 132 -12.18 -15.88 -7.76
CA GLN A 132 -13.36 -16.26 -6.99
C GLN A 132 -13.54 -15.38 -5.76
N CYS A 133 -12.46 -15.05 -5.05
CA CYS A 133 -12.52 -14.38 -3.74
C CYS A 133 -12.10 -12.91 -3.79
N PHE A 134 -11.16 -12.57 -4.66
CA PHE A 134 -10.58 -11.23 -4.74
C PHE A 134 -11.61 -10.12 -4.94
N PRO A 135 -12.67 -10.27 -5.78
CA PRO A 135 -13.65 -9.20 -5.92
C PRO A 135 -14.33 -8.79 -4.60
N ARG A 136 -14.63 -9.76 -3.73
CA ARG A 136 -15.22 -9.49 -2.41
C ARG A 136 -14.22 -8.81 -1.47
N ILE A 137 -12.97 -9.27 -1.50
CA ILE A 137 -11.88 -8.68 -0.71
C ILE A 137 -11.65 -7.23 -1.15
N TRP A 138 -11.50 -7.00 -2.45
CA TRP A 138 -11.36 -5.67 -3.04
C TRP A 138 -12.51 -4.76 -2.63
N ASN A 139 -13.76 -5.22 -2.75
CA ASN A 139 -14.93 -4.42 -2.39
C ASN A 139 -14.88 -4.01 -0.92
N TYR A 140 -14.70 -4.99 -0.05
CA TYR A 140 -14.69 -4.77 1.39
C TYR A 140 -13.56 -3.83 1.84
N THR A 141 -12.32 -4.10 1.44
CA THR A 141 -11.16 -3.36 1.96
C THR A 141 -11.11 -1.93 1.43
N ASN A 142 -11.42 -1.69 0.15
CA ASN A 142 -11.45 -0.35 -0.42
C ASN A 142 -12.61 0.48 0.17
N LEU A 143 -13.81 -0.08 0.30
CA LEU A 143 -14.94 0.62 0.93
C LEU A 143 -14.68 0.93 2.39
N HIS A 144 -14.12 -0.02 3.15
CA HIS A 144 -13.78 0.20 4.56
C HIS A 144 -12.82 1.38 4.69
N LEU A 145 -11.68 1.36 3.97
CA LEU A 145 -10.71 2.45 4.04
C LEU A 145 -11.32 3.79 3.58
N TYR A 146 -12.11 3.77 2.49
CA TYR A 146 -12.76 4.97 1.97
C TYR A 146 -13.71 5.58 3.00
N TYR A 147 -14.65 4.82 3.57
CA TYR A 147 -15.60 5.38 4.53
C TYR A 147 -14.97 5.76 5.87
N ALA A 148 -13.86 5.11 6.27
CA ALA A 148 -13.12 5.51 7.46
C ALA A 148 -12.41 6.86 7.29
N LEU A 149 -11.96 7.19 6.08
CA LEU A 149 -11.01 8.29 5.86
C LEU A 149 -11.45 9.39 4.87
N LYS A 150 -12.52 9.21 4.08
CA LYS A 150 -12.87 10.12 2.96
C LYS A 150 -13.04 11.59 3.35
N ASP A 151 -13.44 11.85 4.59
CA ASP A 151 -13.67 13.20 5.12
C ASP A 151 -12.47 13.73 5.95
N GLN A 152 -11.37 12.96 6.02
CA GLN A 152 -10.17 13.31 6.77
C GLN A 152 -9.15 14.04 5.90
N THR A 153 -8.43 15.01 6.49
CA THR A 153 -7.44 15.82 5.75
C THR A 153 -6.14 15.07 5.43
N ASN A 154 -5.86 13.97 6.13
CA ASN A 154 -4.70 13.10 5.93
C ASN A 154 -4.99 11.96 4.94
N TYR A 155 -6.01 12.09 4.09
CA TYR A 155 -6.40 11.06 3.12
C TYR A 155 -6.48 11.61 1.70
N LEU A 156 -5.89 10.87 0.75
CA LEU A 156 -5.99 11.16 -0.68
C LEU A 156 -6.39 9.90 -1.45
N LEU A 157 -7.55 9.94 -2.10
CA LEU A 157 -7.95 8.93 -3.08
C LEU A 157 -7.30 9.20 -4.44
N VAL A 158 -6.68 8.17 -5.01
CA VAL A 158 -6.10 8.16 -6.36
C VAL A 158 -6.69 6.99 -7.13
N ARG A 159 -7.36 7.29 -8.25
CA ARG A 159 -7.80 6.26 -9.18
C ARG A 159 -6.64 5.91 -10.10
N TYR A 160 -6.33 4.63 -10.24
CA TYR A 160 -5.30 4.14 -11.15
C TYR A 160 -5.55 4.64 -12.58
N GLU A 161 -6.80 4.65 -13.02
CA GLU A 161 -7.22 5.04 -14.36
C GLU A 161 -6.93 6.53 -14.64
N ASP A 162 -7.21 7.40 -13.67
CA ASP A 162 -6.86 8.82 -13.73
C ASP A 162 -5.33 8.98 -13.74
N PHE A 163 -4.62 8.20 -12.92
CA PHE A 163 -3.19 8.29 -12.81
C PHE A 163 -2.48 7.93 -14.12
N VAL A 164 -2.85 6.81 -14.75
CA VAL A 164 -2.19 6.41 -16.00
C VAL A 164 -2.60 7.27 -17.19
N SER A 165 -3.80 7.87 -17.16
CA SER A 165 -4.29 8.75 -18.24
C SER A 165 -3.75 10.19 -18.12
N GLN A 166 -3.65 10.70 -16.90
CA GLN A 166 -3.22 12.06 -16.58
C GLN A 166 -2.13 12.04 -15.49
N PRO A 167 -0.95 11.48 -15.79
CA PRO A 167 0.07 11.22 -14.78
C PRO A 167 0.63 12.47 -14.12
N GLU A 168 0.88 13.53 -14.90
CA GLU A 168 1.40 14.78 -14.35
C GLU A 168 0.40 15.44 -13.38
N ALA A 169 -0.86 15.57 -13.79
CA ALA A 169 -1.90 16.16 -12.95
C ALA A 169 -2.09 15.38 -11.65
N THR A 170 -2.10 14.04 -11.74
CA THR A 170 -2.23 13.17 -10.57
C THR A 170 -1.02 13.27 -9.64
N LEU A 171 0.20 13.25 -10.19
CA LEU A 171 1.42 13.39 -9.39
C LEU A 171 1.51 14.74 -8.71
N ARG A 172 1.15 15.83 -9.38
CA ARG A 172 1.12 17.17 -8.76
C ARG A 172 0.18 17.22 -7.57
N ARG A 173 -1.01 16.62 -7.69
CA ARG A 173 -1.97 16.50 -6.57
C ARG A 173 -1.40 15.67 -5.42
N LEU A 174 -0.80 14.53 -5.74
CA LEU A 174 -0.17 13.64 -4.76
C LEU A 174 1.00 14.32 -4.03
N THR A 175 1.91 14.97 -4.75
CA THR A 175 3.06 15.65 -4.14
C THR A 175 2.65 16.85 -3.32
N ALA A 176 1.60 17.58 -3.72
CA ALA A 176 1.03 18.65 -2.90
C ALA A 176 0.44 18.11 -1.59
N PHE A 177 -0.31 17.02 -1.64
CA PHE A 177 -0.84 16.34 -0.44
C PHE A 177 0.25 15.82 0.49
N LEU A 178 1.33 15.28 -0.08
CA LEU A 178 2.51 14.83 0.66
C LEU A 178 3.46 15.96 1.05
N ASP A 179 3.17 17.21 0.69
CA ASP A 179 4.07 18.35 0.90
C ASP A 179 5.51 18.02 0.47
N VAL A 180 5.68 17.60 -0.78
CA VAL A 180 6.98 17.38 -1.41
C VAL A 180 7.00 18.05 -2.79
N PRO A 181 8.17 18.46 -3.30
CA PRO A 181 8.23 19.07 -4.63
C PRO A 181 7.88 18.05 -5.72
N PHE A 182 7.04 18.46 -6.67
CA PHE A 182 6.91 17.74 -7.93
C PHE A 182 8.22 17.83 -8.71
N LEU A 183 8.72 16.68 -9.17
CA LEU A 183 9.89 16.62 -10.05
C LEU A 183 9.47 16.00 -11.37
N GLU A 184 9.83 16.63 -12.49
CA GLU A 184 9.52 16.12 -13.83
C GLU A 184 10.07 14.70 -14.06
N SER A 185 11.19 14.37 -13.40
CA SER A 185 11.75 13.01 -13.39
C SER A 185 10.83 11.93 -12.82
N MET A 186 9.75 12.27 -12.12
CA MET A 186 8.71 11.31 -11.71
C MET A 186 7.92 10.76 -12.92
N LEU A 187 7.84 11.53 -14.01
CA LEU A 187 7.24 11.12 -15.28
C LEU A 187 8.14 10.24 -16.13
N ASP A 188 9.43 10.15 -15.78
CA ASP A 188 10.42 9.33 -16.49
C ASP A 188 10.38 7.87 -16.00
N ALA A 189 9.87 6.98 -16.85
CA ALA A 189 9.80 5.55 -16.57
C ALA A 189 11.17 4.92 -16.30
N SER A 190 12.24 5.44 -16.90
CA SER A 190 13.60 4.91 -16.72
C SER A 190 14.15 5.15 -15.30
N ARG A 191 13.52 6.03 -14.53
CA ARG A 191 13.90 6.34 -13.13
C ARG A 191 13.01 5.66 -12.08
N ARG A 192 11.96 4.95 -12.49
CA ARG A 192 11.02 4.29 -11.56
C ARG A 192 11.56 2.96 -11.08
N GLY A 193 11.69 2.83 -9.76
CA GLY A 193 11.99 1.59 -9.02
C GLY A 193 13.01 0.68 -9.69
N PRO A 194 14.25 1.15 -10.00
CA PRO A 194 15.28 0.34 -10.63
C PRO A 194 15.54 -0.97 -9.87
N GLU A 195 15.49 -0.94 -8.55
CA GLU A 195 15.64 -2.07 -7.63
C GLU A 195 14.52 -3.12 -7.76
N LEU A 196 13.35 -2.74 -8.30
CA LEU A 196 12.20 -3.63 -8.45
C LEU A 196 12.19 -4.37 -9.79
N ARG A 197 13.05 -3.99 -10.74
CA ARG A 197 13.00 -4.47 -12.13
C ARG A 197 13.42 -5.92 -12.32
N SER A 198 14.11 -6.51 -11.35
CA SER A 198 14.49 -7.93 -11.37
C SER A 198 13.28 -8.87 -11.27
N ASP A 199 12.18 -8.38 -10.68
CA ASP A 199 10.93 -9.13 -10.55
C ASP A 199 10.08 -9.00 -11.84
N PRO A 200 9.73 -10.12 -12.50
CA PRO A 200 8.88 -10.11 -13.69
C PRO A 200 7.55 -9.38 -13.51
N SER A 201 6.96 -9.39 -12.31
CA SER A 201 5.69 -8.73 -12.01
C SER A 201 5.79 -7.20 -12.06
N HIS A 202 7.01 -6.65 -11.93
CA HIS A 202 7.29 -5.21 -11.94
C HIS A 202 7.80 -4.70 -13.29
N ARG A 203 7.87 -5.52 -14.35
CA ARG A 203 8.39 -5.13 -15.68
C ARG A 203 7.74 -3.87 -16.27
N ASN A 204 6.48 -3.63 -15.96
CA ASN A 204 5.74 -2.46 -16.47
C ASN A 204 6.16 -1.14 -15.81
N LEU A 205 6.86 -1.16 -14.67
CA LEU A 205 7.37 0.06 -14.02
C LEU A 205 8.39 0.80 -14.90
N ALA A 206 9.13 0.05 -15.73
CA ALA A 206 10.12 0.59 -16.66
C ALA A 206 9.50 1.05 -18.00
N GLN A 207 8.18 0.95 -18.16
CA GLN A 207 7.47 1.37 -19.36
C GLN A 207 6.80 2.75 -19.16
N PRO A 208 6.51 3.48 -20.25
CA PRO A 208 5.61 4.63 -20.20
C PRO A 208 4.29 4.27 -19.51
N PHE A 209 3.55 5.28 -19.03
CA PHE A 209 2.19 5.03 -18.56
C PHE A 209 1.37 4.37 -19.67
N MET A 210 0.56 3.38 -19.30
CA MET A 210 -0.13 2.48 -20.24
C MET A 210 -1.66 2.63 -20.12
N PRO A 211 -2.29 3.70 -20.66
CA PRO A 211 -3.75 3.88 -20.62
C PRO A 211 -4.52 2.74 -21.28
N ASP A 212 -3.93 2.05 -22.26
CA ASP A 212 -4.49 0.88 -22.93
C ASP A 212 -4.75 -0.30 -21.97
N ARG A 213 -4.10 -0.32 -20.79
CA ARG A 213 -4.34 -1.32 -19.74
C ARG A 213 -5.55 -1.05 -18.86
N ILE A 214 -6.18 0.11 -18.97
CA ILE A 214 -7.42 0.42 -18.22
C ILE A 214 -8.51 -0.59 -18.61
N GLU A 215 -8.71 -0.81 -19.91
CA GLU A 215 -9.80 -1.66 -20.43
C GLU A 215 -9.31 -3.03 -20.93
N ALA A 216 -8.04 -3.39 -20.72
CA ALA A 216 -7.48 -4.66 -21.18
C ALA A 216 -8.25 -5.89 -20.65
N TRP A 217 -8.86 -5.78 -19.46
CA TRP A 217 -9.70 -6.82 -18.86
C TRP A 217 -10.86 -7.24 -19.77
N ARG A 218 -11.41 -6.34 -20.62
CA ARG A 218 -12.51 -6.65 -21.54
C ARG A 218 -12.15 -7.75 -22.53
N ARG A 219 -10.87 -7.88 -22.89
CA ARG A 219 -10.35 -8.89 -23.83
C ARG A 219 -9.70 -10.08 -23.12
N GLN A 220 -9.32 -9.91 -21.86
CA GLN A 220 -8.57 -10.91 -21.09
C GLN A 220 -9.45 -11.79 -20.22
N LEU A 221 -10.57 -11.27 -19.73
CA LEU A 221 -11.44 -12.00 -18.81
C LEU A 221 -12.60 -12.69 -19.54
N PRO A 222 -12.90 -13.96 -19.21
CA PRO A 222 -14.17 -14.59 -19.57
C PRO A 222 -15.36 -13.81 -19.02
N GLN A 223 -16.49 -13.85 -19.73
CA GLN A 223 -17.69 -13.11 -19.34
C GLN A 223 -18.22 -13.54 -17.97
N GLU A 224 -18.07 -14.82 -17.57
CA GLU A 224 -18.46 -15.25 -16.22
C GLU A 224 -17.64 -14.57 -15.13
N VAL A 225 -16.33 -14.36 -15.34
CA VAL A 225 -15.45 -13.70 -14.37
C VAL A 225 -15.80 -12.21 -14.26
N VAL A 226 -16.13 -11.57 -15.39
CA VAL A 226 -16.61 -10.17 -15.40
C VAL A 226 -17.89 -10.03 -14.59
N LYS A 227 -18.90 -10.88 -14.84
CA LYS A 227 -20.18 -10.86 -14.09
C LYS A 227 -19.98 -11.15 -12.60
N HIS A 228 -19.04 -12.03 -12.27
CA HIS A 228 -18.69 -12.32 -10.89
C HIS A 228 -18.06 -11.12 -10.19
N CYS A 229 -17.15 -10.41 -10.88
CA CYS A 229 -16.60 -9.16 -10.39
C CYS A 229 -17.70 -8.11 -10.14
N GLU A 230 -18.59 -7.91 -11.12
CA GLU A 230 -19.68 -6.92 -11.04
C GLU A 230 -20.65 -7.21 -9.91
N SER A 231 -21.00 -8.47 -9.69
CA SER A 231 -21.92 -8.85 -8.60
C SER A 231 -21.25 -8.83 -7.23
N SER A 232 -20.01 -9.32 -7.11
CA SER A 232 -19.29 -9.40 -5.83
C SER A 232 -18.75 -8.05 -5.34
N ALA A 233 -18.56 -7.09 -6.24
CA ALA A 233 -17.96 -5.79 -5.94
C ALA A 233 -18.83 -4.59 -6.35
N GLN A 234 -20.14 -4.80 -6.48
CA GLN A 234 -21.08 -3.81 -7.02
C GLN A 234 -20.99 -2.45 -6.30
N GLU A 235 -20.98 -2.47 -4.96
CA GLU A 235 -20.97 -1.24 -4.16
C GLU A 235 -19.66 -0.46 -4.33
N GLY A 236 -18.52 -1.15 -4.35
CA GLY A 236 -17.21 -0.54 -4.61
C GLY A 236 -17.12 0.01 -6.03
N LEU A 237 -17.60 -0.73 -7.03
CA LEU A 237 -17.66 -0.25 -8.41
C LEU A 237 -18.46 1.05 -8.50
N GLN A 238 -19.64 1.12 -7.88
CA GLN A 238 -20.47 2.33 -7.86
C GLN A 238 -19.81 3.49 -7.09
N THR A 239 -19.30 3.21 -5.89
CA THR A 239 -18.66 4.21 -5.01
C THR A 239 -17.45 4.86 -5.68
N PHE A 240 -16.68 4.05 -6.40
CA PHE A 240 -15.53 4.51 -7.16
C PHE A 240 -15.86 4.71 -8.65
N CYS A 241 -17.10 5.00 -9.04
CA CYS A 241 -17.44 5.40 -10.42
C CYS A 241 -16.86 4.51 -11.54
N TYR A 242 -16.86 3.19 -11.34
CA TYR A 242 -16.53 2.20 -12.36
C TYR A 242 -17.82 1.68 -12.99
N THR A 243 -17.91 1.77 -14.32
CA THR A 243 -19.07 1.35 -15.12
C THR A 243 -18.99 -0.10 -15.54
#